data_AF-A0A9P5JQ37-F1
#
_entry.id   AF-A0A9P5JQ37-F1
#
_cell.length_a   1.000
_cell.length_b   1.000
_cell.length_c   1.000
_cell.angle_alpha   90.00
_cell.angle_beta   90.00
_cell.angle_gamma   90.00
#
_symmetry.space_group_name_H-M   'P 1'
#
loop_
_entity.id
_entity.type
_entity.pdbx_description
1 polymer ?
#
loop_
_entity_poly.entity_id
_entity_poly.type
_entity_poly.pdbx_seq_one_letter_code
_entity_poly.pdbx_strand_id
1 'polypeptide(L)'
;MARTKQTARKSTGGKAPRKQLSTKQAAKKAAPVSAGGVKKPHRFRPGTVALREIRKYQKSTDLLIRKLPFQRLVREIAQDFKTDLRFQSSAVLALQEASEAYLVSLFEDTNLAAIHAKRVTIQPKDLALARRLRGERSA
;
A
#
# COMPACT_ATOMS: atom_id res chain seq x y z
N MET A 1 -20.63 61.61 6.52
CA MET A 1 -19.61 60.57 6.84
C MET A 1 -20.23 59.20 6.64
N ALA A 2 -19.60 58.34 5.84
CA ALA A 2 -20.17 57.08 5.38
C ALA A 2 -20.21 56.00 6.48
N ARG A 3 -21.39 55.40 6.66
CA ARG A 3 -21.72 54.36 7.65
C ARG A 3 -21.30 52.99 7.11
N THR A 4 -20.23 52.40 7.63
CA THR A 4 -19.88 50.99 7.34
C THR A 4 -20.60 50.05 8.31
N LYS A 5 -21.63 49.37 7.79
CA LYS A 5 -22.38 48.30 8.46
C LYS A 5 -21.46 47.17 8.90
N GLN A 6 -21.40 46.87 10.20
CA GLN A 6 -21.12 45.50 10.65
C GLN A 6 -22.32 44.61 10.29
N THR A 7 -22.14 43.65 9.39
CA THR A 7 -23.13 42.61 9.15
C THR A 7 -22.91 41.46 10.14
N ALA A 8 -23.88 41.24 11.03
CA ALA A 8 -23.90 40.09 11.93
C ALA A 8 -23.85 38.79 11.11
N ARG A 9 -22.86 37.94 11.39
CA ARG A 9 -22.75 36.61 10.79
C ARG A 9 -23.75 35.70 11.51
N LYS A 10 -24.85 35.33 10.84
CA LYS A 10 -25.84 34.39 11.38
C LYS A 10 -25.19 33.02 11.63
N SER A 11 -25.21 32.57 12.87
CA SER A 11 -25.00 31.17 13.26
C SER A 11 -26.33 30.43 13.24
N THR A 12 -26.70 29.85 12.10
CA THR A 12 -27.71 28.78 12.10
C THR A 12 -27.28 27.70 11.10
N GLY A 13 -27.09 26.50 11.65
CA GLY A 13 -26.74 25.32 10.88
C GLY A 13 -27.87 24.87 9.95
N GLY A 14 -27.47 24.04 9.00
CA GLY A 14 -28.26 22.88 8.56
C GLY A 14 -29.65 23.10 7.98
N LYS A 15 -29.70 23.09 6.64
CA LYS A 15 -30.83 22.76 5.74
C LYS A 15 -31.87 23.86 5.47
N ALA A 16 -31.96 24.22 4.19
CA ALA A 16 -33.10 24.92 3.60
C ALA A 16 -34.30 23.96 3.37
N PRO A 17 -35.55 24.45 3.38
CA PRO A 17 -36.75 23.62 3.22
C PRO A 17 -36.84 23.06 1.78
N ARG A 18 -37.12 21.77 1.69
CA ARG A 18 -37.08 20.97 0.46
C ARG A 18 -38.39 21.10 -0.31
N LYS A 19 -38.36 21.69 -1.52
CA LYS A 19 -39.42 21.51 -2.52
C LYS A 19 -39.18 20.17 -3.24
N GLN A 20 -40.13 19.26 -3.18
CA GLN A 20 -40.07 17.98 -3.91
C GLN A 20 -40.03 18.22 -5.41
N LEU A 21 -39.07 17.59 -6.11
CA LEU A 21 -39.17 17.07 -7.49
C LEU A 21 -37.88 16.33 -7.87
N SER A 22 -38.05 15.06 -8.28
CA SER A 22 -37.13 14.14 -8.95
C SER A 22 -35.93 13.55 -8.18
N THR A 23 -35.84 12.23 -8.29
CA THR A 23 -34.78 11.32 -7.82
C THR A 23 -33.45 11.60 -8.51
N LYS A 24 -32.49 12.17 -7.77
CA LYS A 24 -31.06 12.08 -8.09
C LYS A 24 -30.30 11.66 -6.84
N GLN A 25 -29.57 10.55 -6.95
CA GLN A 25 -28.69 10.01 -5.91
C GLN A 25 -27.66 11.08 -5.52
N ALA A 26 -27.87 11.69 -4.36
CA ALA A 26 -27.00 12.70 -3.80
C ALA A 26 -25.93 12.04 -2.92
N ALA A 27 -24.86 11.58 -3.56
CA ALA A 27 -23.60 11.27 -2.89
C ALA A 27 -22.40 11.58 -3.80
N LYS A 28 -22.34 12.80 -4.34
CA LYS A 28 -21.07 13.40 -4.77
C LYS A 28 -21.04 14.86 -4.32
N LYS A 29 -20.23 15.15 -3.30
CA LYS A 29 -19.78 16.52 -3.01
C LYS A 29 -18.93 17.00 -4.19
N ALA A 30 -19.57 17.49 -5.25
CA ALA A 30 -18.93 18.36 -6.23
C ALA A 30 -19.38 19.79 -5.90
N ALA A 31 -18.41 20.66 -5.60
CA ALA A 31 -18.63 22.08 -5.33
C ALA A 31 -19.24 22.78 -6.57
N PRO A 32 -19.97 23.90 -6.41
CA PRO A 32 -20.52 24.65 -7.53
C PRO A 32 -19.38 25.11 -8.45
N VAL A 33 -19.60 24.93 -9.76
CA VAL A 33 -18.71 25.36 -10.82
C VAL A 33 -18.70 26.90 -10.83
N SER A 34 -17.75 27.47 -10.10
CA SER A 34 -17.39 28.89 -10.22
C SER A 34 -16.38 29.01 -11.35
N ALA A 35 -16.55 30.03 -12.20
CA ALA A 35 -15.66 30.38 -13.29
C ALA A 35 -14.17 30.36 -12.86
N GLY A 36 -13.33 29.68 -13.66
CA GLY A 36 -11.88 29.82 -13.61
C GLY A 36 -11.14 28.94 -12.59
N GLY A 37 -11.16 27.62 -12.77
CA GLY A 37 -10.13 26.74 -12.20
C GLY A 37 -10.65 25.47 -11.56
N VAL A 38 -10.37 24.32 -12.18
CA VAL A 38 -10.55 23.00 -11.55
C VAL A 38 -9.68 22.96 -10.30
N LYS A 39 -10.27 22.72 -9.12
CA LYS A 39 -9.50 22.50 -7.89
C LYS A 39 -8.50 21.37 -8.13
N LYS A 40 -7.21 21.64 -7.94
CA LYS A 40 -6.15 20.63 -8.12
C LYS A 40 -6.46 19.41 -7.23
N PRO A 41 -6.40 18.18 -7.77
CA PRO A 41 -6.58 16.99 -6.96
C PRO A 41 -5.51 16.93 -5.88
N HIS A 42 -5.91 16.54 -4.66
CA HIS A 42 -4.97 16.38 -3.56
C HIS A 42 -4.00 15.23 -3.86
N ARG A 43 -2.69 15.50 -3.78
CA ARG A 43 -1.61 14.51 -3.94
C ARG A 43 -0.74 14.49 -2.69
N PHE A 44 -0.55 13.31 -2.11
CA PHE A 44 0.40 13.13 -1.01
C PHE A 44 1.84 13.34 -1.49
N ARG A 45 2.71 13.85 -0.60
CA ARG A 45 4.14 13.99 -0.90
C ARG A 45 4.76 12.59 -1.10
N PRO A 46 5.79 12.45 -1.97
CA PRO A 46 6.56 11.21 -2.06
C PRO A 46 7.01 10.74 -0.67
N GLY A 47 6.91 9.44 -0.41
CA GLY A 47 7.20 8.84 0.90
C GLY A 47 6.03 8.84 1.90
N THR A 48 5.05 9.75 1.80
CA THR A 48 3.92 9.77 2.75
C THR A 48 3.05 8.52 2.66
N VAL A 49 2.81 8.02 1.45
CA VAL A 49 2.04 6.79 1.24
C VAL A 49 2.87 5.55 1.59
N ALA A 50 4.15 5.52 1.21
CA ALA A 50 5.06 4.43 1.55
C ALA A 50 5.19 4.23 3.07
N LEU A 51 5.35 5.30 3.86
CA LEU A 51 5.39 5.21 5.32
C LEU A 51 4.07 4.72 5.93
N ARG A 52 2.94 5.01 5.28
CA ARG A 52 1.62 4.51 5.71
C ARG A 52 1.49 3.02 5.42
N GLU A 53 1.97 2.57 4.26
CA GLU A 53 1.97 1.15 3.87
C GLU A 53 2.88 0.34 4.79
N ILE A 54 4.10 0.82 5.09
CA ILE A 54 5.02 0.16 6.04
C ILE A 54 4.34 -0.06 7.39
N ARG A 55 3.73 0.99 7.98
CA ARG A 55 3.03 0.88 9.26
C ARG A 55 1.82 -0.05 9.19
N LYS A 56 1.10 -0.06 8.07
CA LYS A 56 -0.04 -0.94 7.86
C LYS A 56 0.41 -2.41 7.87
N TYR A 57 1.43 -2.73 7.06
CA TYR A 57 1.90 -4.11 6.89
C TYR A 57 2.65 -4.64 8.10
N GLN A 58 3.36 -3.79 8.85
CA GLN A 58 3.97 -4.19 10.13
C GLN A 58 2.94 -4.49 11.23
N LYS A 59 1.70 -3.99 11.11
CA LYS A 59 0.63 -4.25 12.09
C LYS A 59 -0.18 -5.50 11.76
N SER A 60 -0.23 -5.89 10.51
CA SER A 60 -0.97 -7.07 10.02
C SER A 60 -0.06 -8.28 9.89
N THR A 61 -0.64 -9.48 9.91
CA THR A 61 0.06 -10.75 9.64
C THR A 61 -0.52 -11.42 8.39
N ASP A 62 -1.14 -10.65 7.50
CA ASP A 62 -1.74 -11.17 6.27
C ASP A 62 -0.63 -11.53 5.27
N LEU A 63 -0.81 -12.65 4.56
CA LEU A 63 0.05 -13.01 3.43
C LEU A 63 -0.15 -12.01 2.28
N LEU A 64 0.97 -11.50 1.75
CA LEU A 64 1.01 -10.44 0.75
C LEU A 64 1.09 -10.98 -0.67
N ILE A 65 1.64 -12.19 -0.86
CA ILE A 65 1.69 -12.83 -2.18
C ILE A 65 0.33 -13.47 -2.48
N ARG A 66 -0.18 -13.28 -3.69
CA ARG A 66 -1.43 -13.91 -4.11
C ARG A 66 -1.28 -15.43 -4.12
N LYS A 67 -2.22 -16.13 -3.47
CA LYS A 67 -2.19 -17.59 -3.28
C LYS A 67 -2.08 -18.39 -4.59
N LEU A 68 -2.87 -18.06 -5.62
CA LEU A 68 -2.90 -18.83 -6.87
C LEU A 68 -1.58 -18.73 -7.66
N PRO A 69 -0.99 -17.53 -7.91
CA PRO A 69 0.34 -17.43 -8.50
C PRO A 69 1.42 -18.16 -7.69
N PHE A 70 1.43 -18.03 -6.37
CA PHE A 70 2.39 -18.73 -5.51
C PHE A 70 2.26 -20.25 -5.64
N GLN A 71 1.03 -20.77 -5.63
CA GLN A 71 0.77 -22.20 -5.84
C GLN A 71 1.25 -22.69 -7.21
N ARG A 72 1.09 -21.89 -8.28
CA ARG A 72 1.59 -22.25 -9.61
C ARG A 72 3.12 -22.34 -9.62
N LEU A 73 3.80 -21.37 -9.02
CA LEU A 73 5.25 -21.36 -8.88
C LEU A 73 5.77 -22.57 -8.09
N VAL A 74 5.13 -22.91 -6.97
CA VAL A 74 5.50 -24.10 -6.18
C VAL A 74 5.40 -25.38 -7.02
N ARG A 75 4.34 -25.52 -7.83
CA ARG A 75 4.14 -26.70 -8.69
C ARG A 75 5.12 -26.74 -9.86
N GLU A 76 5.41 -25.58 -10.44
CA GLU A 76 6.41 -25.43 -11.51
C GLU A 76 7.79 -25.91 -11.03
N ILE A 77 8.27 -25.39 -9.90
CA ILE A 77 9.57 -25.80 -9.33
C ILE A 77 9.56 -27.28 -8.95
N ALA A 78 8.48 -27.77 -8.34
CA ALA A 78 8.40 -29.17 -7.91
C ALA A 78 8.44 -30.17 -9.08
N GLN A 79 7.91 -29.77 -10.24
CA GLN A 79 7.88 -30.59 -11.45
C GLN A 79 9.29 -30.93 -11.94
N ASP A 80 10.27 -30.04 -11.74
CA ASP A 80 11.67 -30.25 -12.12
C ASP A 80 12.35 -31.35 -11.28
N PHE A 81 11.83 -31.63 -10.07
CA PHE A 81 12.37 -32.66 -9.18
C PHE A 81 11.64 -33.99 -9.33
N LYS A 82 10.31 -33.97 -9.39
CA LYS A 82 9.47 -35.16 -9.54
C LYS A 82 8.14 -34.82 -10.18
N THR A 83 7.83 -35.51 -11.27
CA THR A 83 6.56 -35.38 -11.97
C THR A 83 5.40 -35.95 -11.14
N ASP A 84 4.19 -35.44 -11.38
CA ASP A 84 2.93 -35.94 -10.79
C ASP A 84 2.81 -35.83 -9.26
N LEU A 85 3.50 -34.87 -8.65
CA LEU A 85 3.35 -34.56 -7.23
C LEU A 85 1.99 -33.93 -6.90
N ARG A 86 1.34 -34.46 -5.86
CA ARG A 86 0.14 -33.87 -5.24
C ARG A 86 0.53 -33.11 -3.98
N PHE A 87 0.02 -31.89 -3.86
CA PHE A 87 0.25 -31.03 -2.71
C PHE A 87 -1.01 -30.93 -1.85
N GLN A 88 -0.85 -31.11 -0.54
CA GLN A 88 -1.86 -30.73 0.43
C GLN A 88 -2.01 -29.20 0.46
N SER A 89 -3.21 -28.70 0.77
CA SER A 89 -3.46 -27.26 0.89
C SER A 89 -2.59 -26.61 1.98
N SER A 90 -2.44 -27.27 3.14
CA SER A 90 -1.58 -26.81 4.24
C SER A 90 -0.10 -26.78 3.87
N ALA A 91 0.37 -27.71 3.03
CA ALA A 91 1.77 -27.72 2.58
C ALA A 91 2.09 -26.48 1.74
N VAL A 92 1.19 -26.07 0.83
CA VAL A 92 1.36 -24.84 0.05
C VAL A 92 1.31 -23.61 0.94
N LEU A 93 0.43 -23.59 1.95
CA LEU A 93 0.36 -22.50 2.93
C LEU A 93 1.65 -22.39 3.76
N ALA A 94 2.19 -23.51 4.26
CA ALA A 94 3.42 -23.53 5.02
C ALA A 94 4.62 -23.03 4.18
N LEU A 95 4.71 -23.44 2.92
CA LEU A 95 5.71 -22.92 1.99
C LEU A 95 5.56 -21.41 1.78
N GLN A 96 4.33 -20.91 1.69
CA GLN A 96 4.07 -19.49 1.52
C GLN A 96 4.46 -18.68 2.76
N GLU A 97 4.05 -19.12 3.95
CA GLU A 97 4.41 -18.49 5.22
C GLU A 97 5.93 -18.41 5.40
N ALA A 98 6.64 -19.53 5.18
CA ALA A 98 8.10 -19.56 5.28
C ALA A 98 8.78 -18.65 4.25
N SER A 99 8.29 -18.63 3.01
CA SER A 99 8.86 -17.80 1.95
C SER A 99 8.68 -16.31 2.23
N GLU A 100 7.48 -15.90 2.65
CA GLU A 100 7.22 -14.49 2.95
C GLU A 100 7.98 -14.03 4.20
N ALA A 101 8.05 -14.86 5.24
CA ALA A 101 8.85 -14.56 6.44
C ALA A 101 10.34 -14.38 6.10
N TYR A 102 10.90 -15.28 5.29
CA TYR A 102 12.27 -15.17 4.82
C TYR A 102 12.52 -13.88 4.03
N LEU A 103 11.64 -13.54 3.08
CA LEU A 103 11.78 -12.34 2.26
C LEU A 103 11.67 -11.05 3.10
N VAL A 104 10.75 -10.99 4.06
CA VAL A 104 10.61 -9.83 4.97
C VAL A 104 11.90 -9.62 5.75
N SER A 105 12.42 -10.67 6.39
CA SER A 105 13.69 -10.60 7.12
C SER A 105 14.85 -10.19 6.21
N LEU A 106 14.91 -10.73 4.98
CA LEU A 106 15.95 -10.35 4.03
C LEU A 106 15.85 -8.87 3.60
N PHE A 107 14.64 -8.33 3.46
CA PHE A 107 14.43 -6.91 3.18
C PHE A 107 14.81 -6.00 4.34
N GLU A 108 14.68 -6.47 5.59
CA GLU A 108 15.17 -5.73 6.77
C GLU A 108 16.69 -5.56 6.73
N ASP A 109 17.43 -6.63 6.48
CA ASP A 109 18.90 -6.59 6.34
C ASP A 109 19.34 -5.76 5.12
N THR A 110 18.63 -5.92 4.01
CA THR A 110 18.86 -5.13 2.79
C THR A 110 18.67 -3.64 3.04
N ASN A 111 17.66 -3.28 3.85
CA ASN A 111 17.41 -1.90 4.24
C ASN A 111 18.54 -1.35 5.14
N LEU A 112 19.03 -2.14 6.11
CA LEU A 112 20.19 -1.77 6.92
C LEU A 112 21.44 -1.53 6.06
N ALA A 113 21.69 -2.38 5.07
CA ALA A 113 22.80 -2.19 4.11
C ALA A 113 22.66 -0.91 3.28
N ALA A 114 21.44 -0.58 2.82
CA ALA A 114 21.18 0.66 2.10
C ALA A 114 21.43 1.90 2.99
N ILE A 115 20.97 1.88 4.24
CA ILE A 115 21.18 2.95 5.23
C ILE A 115 22.66 3.10 5.55
N HIS A 116 23.39 2.01 5.71
CA HIS A 116 24.84 2.02 5.91
C HIS A 116 25.58 2.75 4.77
N ALA A 117 25.09 2.58 3.54
CA ALA A 117 25.58 3.28 2.36
C ALA A 117 24.96 4.69 2.15
N LYS A 118 24.35 5.29 3.17
CA LYS A 118 23.71 6.62 3.16
C LYS A 118 22.59 6.78 2.12
N ARG A 119 21.88 5.71 1.80
CA ARG A 119 20.73 5.70 0.87
C ARG A 119 19.45 5.29 1.60
N VAL A 120 18.31 5.67 1.01
CA VAL A 120 16.97 5.24 1.45
C VAL A 120 16.37 4.21 0.47
N THR A 121 16.85 4.17 -0.77
CA THR A 121 16.42 3.21 -1.78
C THR A 121 17.34 1.99 -1.78
N ILE A 122 16.75 0.82 -1.54
CA ILE A 122 17.44 -0.47 -1.65
C ILE A 122 17.81 -0.77 -3.10
N GLN A 123 18.94 -1.44 -3.31
CA GLN A 123 19.48 -1.81 -4.61
C GLN A 123 19.90 -3.30 -4.62
N PRO A 124 20.07 -3.93 -5.79
CA PRO A 124 20.50 -5.33 -5.87
C PRO A 124 21.81 -5.63 -5.14
N LYS A 125 22.72 -4.66 -5.05
CA LYS A 125 23.98 -4.78 -4.31
C LYS A 125 23.77 -4.89 -2.78
N ASP A 126 22.72 -4.28 -2.26
CA ASP A 126 22.37 -4.36 -0.83
C ASP A 126 21.83 -5.76 -0.52
N LEU A 127 21.02 -6.30 -1.42
CA LEU A 127 20.48 -7.66 -1.33
C LEU A 127 21.60 -8.71 -1.40
N ALA A 128 22.52 -8.54 -2.35
CA ALA A 128 23.69 -9.40 -2.50
C ALA A 128 24.59 -9.36 -1.26
N LEU A 129 24.78 -8.17 -0.68
CA LEU A 129 25.53 -8.01 0.57
C LEU A 129 24.83 -8.71 1.74
N ALA A 130 23.53 -8.50 1.92
CA ALA A 130 22.74 -9.14 2.98
C ALA A 130 22.84 -10.67 2.90
N ARG A 131 22.59 -11.26 1.72
CA ARG A 131 22.73 -12.71 1.51
C ARG A 131 24.15 -13.22 1.77
N ARG A 132 25.17 -12.46 1.38
CA ARG A 132 26.58 -12.82 1.63
C ARG A 132 26.90 -12.85 3.13
N LEU A 133 26.41 -11.88 3.89
CA LEU A 133 26.63 -11.81 5.35
C LEU A 133 25.88 -12.91 6.09
N ARG A 134 24.70 -13.33 5.59
CA ARG A 134 23.96 -14.48 6.12
C ARG A 134 24.61 -15.84 5.82
N GLY A 135 25.63 -15.89 4.95
CA GLY A 135 26.24 -17.14 4.51
C GLY A 135 25.43 -17.89 3.45
N GLU A 136 24.38 -17.29 2.88
CA GLU A 136 23.47 -17.89 1.89
C GLU A 136 24.03 -17.83 0.45
N ARG A 137 25.35 -17.99 0.31
CA ARG A 137 26.00 -18.00 -1.01
C ARG A 137 25.34 -19.07 -1.88
N SER A 138 24.96 -18.67 -3.09
CA SER A 138 24.82 -19.62 -4.19
C SER A 138 26.12 -20.41 -4.29
N ALA A 139 26.03 -21.74 -4.15
CA ALA A 139 27.03 -22.63 -4.70
C ALA A 139 27.18 -22.37 -6.21
#